data_AF-A0AAD0Q2D6-F1
#
_entry.id   AF-A0AAD0Q2D6-F1
#
_cell.length_a   1.000
_cell.length_b   1.000
_cell.length_c   1.000
_cell.angle_alpha   90.00
_cell.angle_beta   90.00
_cell.angle_gamma   90.00
#
_symmetry.space_group_name_H-M   'P 1'
#
loop_
_entity.id
_entity.type
_entity.pdbx_description
1 polymer ?
#
loop_
_entity_poly.entity_id
_entity_poly.type
_entity_poly.pdbx_seq_one_letter_code
_entity_poly.pdbx_strand_id
1 'polypeptide(L)'
;MTFTHRRTVLTALATAAVSGPLLGSLTATPAHATGDLDIYTSNTDLYKKLAGKEGVEFARRYKRHEYVDHSTPQSYPYNRTTVMALHGGGIETGTSELCLGIAGYHPATFAPLQDGHGVHDYWMFEGLRTSGNRDLHVTAKNCDDHVALSMAFSSLNVLSLHGCTSAQAGTVPQAVVVGGLNTRFKTLLKAEFDAVGIAWRDGNETPDLAGVNPNNPVNRTMLSKGGQLELTTELRAAMFTNNTRAGRAGSTTPVFDRFVGACRAAITKLHQGADQVIL
;
A
#
# COMPACT_ATOMS: atom_id res chain seq x y z
N MET A 1 13.36 9.61 23.64
CA MET A 1 12.95 8.50 22.75
C MET A 1 14.20 7.85 22.21
N THR A 2 14.46 6.59 22.55
CA THR A 2 15.59 5.81 22.03
C THR A 2 15.25 5.35 20.62
N PHE A 3 15.78 6.05 19.60
CA PHE A 3 15.75 5.56 18.23
C PHE A 3 16.68 4.33 18.15
N THR A 4 16.13 3.16 17.84
CA THR A 4 16.97 2.00 17.51
C THR A 4 17.52 2.24 16.10
N HIS A 5 18.79 2.64 16.00
CA HIS A 5 19.45 2.80 14.71
C HIS A 5 19.46 1.47 13.95
N ARG A 6 18.89 1.47 12.74
CA ARG A 6 19.03 0.37 11.77
C ARG A 6 20.51 0.34 11.36
N ARG A 7 21.27 -0.62 11.86
CA ARG A 7 22.73 -0.73 11.63
C ARG A 7 23.01 -0.84 10.13
N THR A 8 23.76 0.11 9.60
CA THR A 8 24.46 0.00 8.32
C THR A 8 25.65 -0.93 8.50
N VAL A 9 25.60 -2.13 7.93
CA VAL A 9 26.82 -2.94 7.77
C VAL A 9 27.47 -2.46 6.47
N LEU A 10 28.39 -1.49 6.58
CA LEU A 10 29.37 -1.23 5.52
C LEU A 10 30.37 -2.39 5.53
N THR A 11 30.41 -3.18 4.47
CA THR A 11 31.59 -3.97 4.12
C THR A 11 31.97 -3.57 2.69
N ALA A 12 33.19 -3.08 2.53
CA ALA A 12 33.74 -2.62 1.26
C ALA A 12 34.85 -3.58 0.77
N LEU A 13 34.99 -3.63 -0.56
CA LEU A 13 36.03 -4.27 -1.41
C LEU A 13 35.98 -5.81 -1.54
N ALA A 14 36.23 -6.44 -2.70
CA ALA A 14 36.47 -5.99 -4.07
C ALA A 14 36.46 -7.23 -5.01
N THR A 15 36.04 -7.06 -6.27
CA THR A 15 36.77 -7.41 -7.51
C THR A 15 35.78 -7.46 -8.67
N ALA A 16 36.06 -6.65 -9.70
CA ALA A 16 35.29 -6.61 -10.93
C ALA A 16 35.60 -7.83 -11.79
N ALA A 17 34.57 -8.60 -12.14
CA ALA A 17 34.55 -9.40 -13.35
C ALA A 17 33.45 -8.82 -14.24
N VAL A 18 33.86 -8.08 -15.26
CA VAL A 18 32.96 -7.54 -16.29
C VAL A 18 32.42 -8.73 -17.09
N SER A 19 31.21 -9.16 -16.77
CA SER A 19 30.37 -9.97 -17.63
C SER A 19 29.16 -9.10 -17.97
N GLY A 20 28.98 -8.84 -19.27
CA GLY A 20 27.99 -7.89 -19.78
C GLY A 20 26.57 -8.23 -19.34
N PRO A 21 25.66 -7.24 -19.32
CA PRO A 21 24.29 -7.48 -18.91
C PRO A 21 23.59 -8.36 -19.96
N LEU A 22 23.32 -9.61 -19.59
CA LEU A 22 22.16 -10.31 -20.10
C LEU A 22 20.94 -9.48 -19.66
N LEU A 23 20.34 -8.77 -20.62
CA LEU A 23 19.02 -8.17 -20.52
C LEU A 23 17.98 -9.28 -20.33
N GLY A 24 17.99 -9.91 -19.16
CA GLY A 24 16.86 -10.68 -18.67
C GLY A 24 15.85 -9.66 -18.16
N SER A 25 14.70 -9.59 -18.81
CA SER A 25 13.51 -8.99 -18.22
C SER A 25 13.25 -9.69 -16.89
N LEU A 26 13.67 -9.07 -15.77
CA LEU A 26 13.30 -9.50 -14.44
C LEU A 26 11.80 -9.29 -14.31
N THR A 27 11.04 -10.32 -14.68
CA THR A 27 9.59 -10.36 -14.54
C THR A 27 9.26 -10.24 -13.06
N ALA A 28 8.36 -9.32 -12.73
CA ALA A 28 7.90 -9.16 -11.36
C ALA A 28 7.33 -10.48 -10.86
N THR A 29 7.66 -10.88 -9.63
CA THR A 29 7.02 -12.03 -8.99
C THR A 29 5.51 -11.85 -8.98
N PRO A 30 4.72 -12.87 -9.40
CA PRO A 30 3.26 -12.80 -9.33
C PRO A 30 2.82 -12.50 -7.91
N ALA A 31 1.85 -11.61 -7.76
CA ALA A 31 1.22 -11.38 -6.46
C ALA A 31 0.19 -12.46 -6.15
N HIS A 32 -0.09 -12.67 -4.86
CA HIS A 32 -1.09 -13.61 -4.39
C HIS A 32 -2.02 -12.89 -3.43
N ALA A 33 -3.29 -12.79 -3.79
CA ALA A 33 -4.22 -11.98 -3.04
C ALA A 33 -4.95 -12.72 -1.91
N THR A 34 -4.97 -14.06 -1.94
CA THR A 34 -5.60 -14.88 -0.91
C THR A 34 -4.60 -15.33 0.15
N GLY A 35 -5.11 -15.71 1.33
CA GLY A 35 -4.30 -16.32 2.38
C GLY A 35 -3.88 -17.76 2.11
N ASP A 36 -4.17 -18.28 0.92
CA ASP A 36 -3.77 -19.62 0.54
C ASP A 36 -2.24 -19.69 0.50
N LEU A 37 -1.69 -20.71 1.15
CA LEU A 37 -0.24 -20.91 1.28
C LEU A 37 0.49 -19.87 2.15
N ASP A 38 -0.23 -19.08 2.96
CA ASP A 38 0.42 -18.25 3.97
C ASP A 38 1.13 -19.14 5.01
N ILE A 39 2.42 -18.86 5.22
CA ILE A 39 3.27 -19.60 6.17
C ILE A 39 3.01 -19.17 7.61
N TYR A 40 2.56 -17.92 7.79
CA TYR A 40 2.31 -17.32 9.09
C TYR A 40 0.81 -17.12 9.28
N THR A 41 0.32 -17.45 10.47
CA THR A 41 -1.12 -17.33 10.76
C THR A 41 -1.56 -15.88 11.03
N SER A 42 -0.61 -15.02 11.43
CA SER A 42 -0.80 -13.59 11.67
C SER A 42 0.54 -12.84 11.64
N ASN A 43 0.52 -11.50 11.71
CA ASN A 43 1.74 -10.70 11.83
C ASN A 43 2.46 -10.99 13.15
N THR A 44 1.76 -11.22 14.25
CA THR A 44 2.35 -11.62 15.54
C THR A 44 3.11 -12.95 15.42
N ASP A 45 2.55 -13.94 14.72
CA ASP A 45 3.23 -15.22 14.46
C ASP A 45 4.50 -15.00 13.62
N LEU A 46 4.40 -14.21 12.54
CA LEU A 46 5.53 -13.81 11.70
C LEU A 46 6.63 -13.15 12.53
N TYR A 47 6.30 -12.16 13.37
CA TYR A 47 7.29 -11.43 14.18
C TYR A 47 7.96 -12.31 15.23
N LYS A 48 7.25 -13.30 15.80
CA LYS A 48 7.83 -14.26 16.73
C LYS A 48 8.79 -15.21 16.04
N LYS A 49 8.40 -15.79 14.90
CA LYS A 49 9.24 -16.73 14.13
C LYS A 49 10.44 -16.04 13.48
N LEU A 50 10.31 -14.77 13.12
CA LEU A 50 11.37 -13.92 12.57
C LEU A 50 11.93 -12.92 13.59
N ALA A 51 11.96 -13.29 14.87
CA ALA A 51 12.49 -12.44 15.93
C ALA A 51 13.91 -11.95 15.60
N GLY A 52 14.13 -10.64 15.69
CA GLY A 52 15.42 -10.01 15.37
C GLY A 52 15.73 -9.88 13.86
N LYS A 53 14.77 -10.14 12.96
CA LYS A 53 14.96 -10.03 11.50
C LYS A 53 14.37 -8.75 10.89
N GLU A 54 13.75 -7.88 11.68
CA GLU A 54 13.32 -6.56 11.20
C GLU A 54 14.53 -5.72 10.77
N GLY A 55 14.46 -5.11 9.59
CA GLY A 55 15.58 -4.44 8.92
C GLY A 55 16.44 -5.36 8.05
N VAL A 56 16.22 -6.68 8.07
CA VAL A 56 16.95 -7.67 7.27
C VAL A 56 16.00 -8.41 6.33
N GLU A 57 14.97 -9.06 6.87
CA GLU A 57 14.01 -9.84 6.08
C GLU A 57 12.72 -9.07 5.81
N PHE A 58 12.31 -8.22 6.75
CA PHE A 58 11.14 -7.36 6.60
C PHE A 58 11.39 -6.00 7.25
N ALA A 59 10.57 -5.00 6.94
CA ALA A 59 10.51 -3.75 7.69
C ALA A 59 9.08 -3.24 7.80
N ARG A 60 8.79 -2.54 8.89
CA ARG A 60 7.62 -1.68 9.00
C ARG A 60 8.04 -0.23 8.82
N ARG A 61 7.28 0.52 8.01
CA ARG A 61 7.43 1.98 7.86
C ARG A 61 6.07 2.63 8.01
N TYR A 62 6.03 3.71 8.75
CA TYR A 62 4.80 4.48 8.91
C TYR A 62 5.10 5.94 9.20
N LYS A 63 4.11 6.78 8.90
CA LYS A 63 4.08 8.18 9.32
C LYS A 63 2.69 8.50 9.85
N ARG A 64 2.67 9.12 11.03
CA ARG A 64 1.49 9.69 11.66
C ARG A 64 1.67 11.20 11.82
N HIS A 65 0.74 11.98 11.32
CA HIS A 65 0.69 13.42 11.58
C HIS A 65 0.21 13.68 13.00
N GLU A 66 0.80 14.68 13.64
CA GLU A 66 0.36 15.13 14.95
C GLU A 66 -0.94 15.92 14.84
N TYR A 67 -1.90 15.60 15.69
CA TYR A 67 -3.15 16.33 15.86
C TYR A 67 -3.31 16.68 17.33
N VAL A 68 -3.68 17.93 17.61
CA VAL A 68 -3.86 18.43 18.97
C VAL A 68 -5.22 19.11 19.07
N ASP A 69 -6.04 18.64 20.01
CA ASP A 69 -7.26 19.33 20.43
C ASP A 69 -7.15 19.63 21.93
N HIS A 70 -6.98 20.90 22.27
CA HIS A 70 -6.97 21.41 23.64
C HIS A 70 -8.14 22.36 23.91
N SER A 71 -9.07 22.47 22.96
CA SER A 71 -10.15 23.45 23.02
C SER A 71 -11.43 22.81 23.52
N THR A 72 -12.04 23.44 24.53
CA THR A 72 -13.41 23.11 24.91
C THR A 72 -14.47 23.78 24.02
N PRO A 73 -14.24 24.97 23.40
CA PRO A 73 -15.24 25.59 22.52
C PRO A 73 -15.10 25.25 21.02
N GLN A 74 -14.02 24.59 20.59
CA GLN A 74 -13.77 24.28 19.17
C GLN A 74 -13.47 22.80 18.99
N SER A 75 -13.83 22.24 17.83
CA SER A 75 -13.44 20.89 17.43
C SER A 75 -12.30 20.93 16.42
N TYR A 76 -11.26 20.15 16.65
CA TYR A 76 -10.14 20.01 15.70
C TYR A 76 -10.34 18.79 14.77
N PRO A 77 -9.71 18.80 13.59
CA PRO A 77 -9.87 17.70 12.65
C PRO A 77 -9.26 16.40 13.19
N TYR A 78 -9.99 15.30 13.06
CA TYR A 78 -9.44 13.94 13.19
C TYR A 78 -8.53 13.60 12.00
N ASN A 79 -7.70 12.58 12.17
CA ASN A 79 -6.99 12.00 11.04
C ASN A 79 -8.01 11.46 10.01
N ARG A 80 -7.93 11.95 8.77
CA ARG A 80 -8.94 11.66 7.75
C ARG A 80 -8.65 10.40 6.97
N THR A 81 -7.41 10.19 6.53
CA THR A 81 -7.06 9.05 5.69
C THR A 81 -5.68 8.52 6.06
N THR A 82 -5.60 7.21 6.23
CA THR A 82 -4.33 6.46 6.16
C THR A 82 -4.28 5.67 4.85
N VAL A 83 -3.16 5.75 4.13
CA VAL A 83 -2.87 4.86 3.00
C VAL A 83 -2.06 3.67 3.50
N MET A 84 -2.46 2.45 3.16
CA MET A 84 -1.82 1.23 3.67
C MET A 84 -1.30 0.35 2.53
N ALA A 85 -0.13 -0.22 2.71
CA ALA A 85 0.37 -1.35 1.92
C ALA A 85 0.73 -2.48 2.87
N LEU A 86 -0.20 -3.42 3.09
CA LEU A 86 0.05 -4.56 3.97
C LEU A 86 1.15 -5.48 3.43
N HIS A 87 1.38 -5.45 2.12
CA HIS A 87 2.29 -6.34 1.40
C HIS A 87 3.29 -5.55 0.53
N GLY A 88 3.97 -4.58 1.13
CA GLY A 88 4.99 -3.76 0.49
C GLY A 88 6.31 -4.48 0.16
N GLY A 89 7.24 -3.71 -0.39
CA GLY A 89 8.59 -4.16 -0.72
C GLY A 89 8.59 -5.19 -1.84
N GLY A 90 9.10 -6.39 -1.55
CA GLY A 90 9.12 -7.51 -2.49
C GLY A 90 7.91 -8.44 -2.44
N ILE A 91 6.94 -8.22 -1.55
CA ILE A 91 5.79 -9.13 -1.37
C ILE A 91 4.83 -8.92 -2.56
N GLU A 92 4.26 -7.72 -2.67
CA GLU A 92 3.46 -7.28 -3.82
C GLU A 92 4.12 -6.05 -4.44
N THR A 93 5.14 -6.30 -5.26
CA THR A 93 5.98 -5.30 -5.91
C THR A 93 5.22 -4.06 -6.40
N GLY A 94 5.62 -2.87 -5.95
CA GLY A 94 5.06 -1.58 -6.35
C GLY A 94 4.12 -0.93 -5.32
N THR A 95 3.56 -1.70 -4.38
CA THR A 95 2.60 -1.18 -3.40
C THR A 95 3.23 -0.21 -2.40
N SER A 96 4.50 -0.40 -2.01
CA SER A 96 5.24 0.57 -1.17
C SER A 96 5.35 1.94 -1.83
N GLU A 97 5.73 1.97 -3.10
CA GLU A 97 5.90 3.22 -3.84
C GLU A 97 4.55 3.92 -4.06
N LEU A 98 3.51 3.16 -4.42
CA LEU A 98 2.15 3.68 -4.52
C LEU A 98 1.62 4.21 -3.18
N CYS A 99 1.92 3.51 -2.07
CA CYS A 99 1.51 3.94 -0.74
C CYS A 99 2.08 5.32 -0.40
N LEU A 100 3.35 5.56 -0.70
CA LEU A 100 3.99 6.86 -0.54
C LEU A 100 3.40 7.90 -1.49
N GLY A 101 3.30 7.58 -2.78
CA GLY A 101 2.78 8.49 -3.80
C GLY A 101 1.37 8.97 -3.48
N ILE A 102 0.46 8.03 -3.17
CA ILE A 102 -0.93 8.35 -2.81
C ILE A 102 -1.01 9.11 -1.49
N ALA A 103 -0.14 8.80 -0.52
CA ALA A 103 -0.05 9.56 0.73
C ALA A 103 0.56 10.96 0.56
N GLY A 104 0.99 11.33 -0.66
CA GLY A 104 1.49 12.65 -0.99
C GLY A 104 2.98 12.81 -0.77
N TYR A 105 3.76 11.74 -0.93
CA TYR A 105 5.21 11.76 -0.79
C TYR A 105 5.91 11.18 -2.02
N HIS A 106 7.00 11.81 -2.45
CA HIS A 106 7.85 11.25 -3.50
C HIS A 106 8.51 9.96 -3.01
N PRO A 107 8.38 8.81 -3.71
CA PRO A 107 8.81 7.51 -3.19
C PRO A 107 10.29 7.40 -2.80
N ALA A 108 11.18 8.09 -3.52
CA ALA A 108 12.63 8.07 -3.23
C ALA A 108 13.09 9.08 -2.16
N THR A 109 12.47 10.25 -2.09
CA THR A 109 13.00 11.39 -1.32
C THR A 109 12.17 11.69 -0.08
N PHE A 110 10.97 11.11 0.02
CA PHE A 110 9.98 11.40 1.07
C PHE A 110 9.56 12.88 1.13
N ALA A 111 9.92 13.68 0.12
CA ALA A 111 9.47 15.05 0.01
C ALA A 111 7.96 15.06 -0.25
N PRO A 112 7.19 15.94 0.41
CA PRO A 112 5.78 16.14 0.08
C PRO A 112 5.60 16.50 -1.41
N LEU A 113 4.58 15.92 -2.04
CA LEU A 113 4.19 16.29 -3.39
C LEU A 113 3.54 17.68 -3.38
N GLN A 114 3.80 18.45 -4.43
CA GLN A 114 3.31 19.82 -4.61
C GLN A 114 2.15 19.84 -5.61
N ASP A 115 1.11 19.06 -5.34
CA ASP A 115 -0.03 18.82 -6.25
C ASP A 115 -1.37 19.36 -5.73
N GLY A 116 -1.37 20.04 -4.58
CA GLY A 116 -2.56 20.65 -3.98
C GLY A 116 -3.49 19.68 -3.24
N HIS A 117 -3.19 18.38 -3.20
CA HIS A 117 -4.01 17.38 -2.50
C HIS A 117 -3.59 17.16 -1.02
N GLY A 118 -2.51 17.79 -0.58
CA GLY A 118 -1.98 17.65 0.77
C GLY A 118 -1.34 16.28 1.03
N VAL A 119 -1.08 15.98 2.30
CA VAL A 119 -0.43 14.73 2.72
C VAL A 119 -1.34 13.91 3.62
N HIS A 120 -1.13 12.59 3.62
CA HIS A 120 -1.88 11.64 4.43
C HIS A 120 -0.93 10.81 5.29
N ASP A 121 -1.49 10.20 6.33
CA ASP A 121 -0.80 9.15 7.07
C ASP A 121 -0.55 7.95 6.16
N TYR A 122 0.52 7.21 6.44
CA TYR A 122 0.79 5.96 5.72
C TYR A 122 1.35 4.88 6.62
N TRP A 123 1.07 3.63 6.26
CA TRP A 123 1.64 2.46 6.89
C TRP A 123 1.98 1.40 5.85
N MET A 124 3.13 0.75 6.00
CA MET A 124 3.50 -0.38 5.16
C MET A 124 4.33 -1.42 5.90
N PHE A 125 4.07 -2.69 5.58
CA PHE A 125 4.93 -3.82 5.91
C PHE A 125 5.61 -4.30 4.64
N GLU A 126 6.93 -4.44 4.67
CA GLU A 126 7.74 -4.58 3.46
C GLU A 126 8.65 -5.79 3.52
N GLY A 127 8.58 -6.64 2.49
CA GLY A 127 9.54 -7.72 2.30
C GLY A 127 10.89 -7.20 1.79
N LEU A 128 11.97 -7.51 2.50
CA LEU A 128 13.34 -7.08 2.22
C LEU A 128 14.25 -8.20 1.70
N ARG A 129 13.72 -9.40 1.50
CA ARG A 129 14.51 -10.52 0.95
C ARG A 129 14.85 -10.24 -0.52
N THR A 130 15.95 -10.81 -1.01
CA THR A 130 16.32 -10.75 -2.44
C THR A 130 15.42 -11.62 -3.30
N SER A 131 14.84 -12.68 -2.73
CA SER A 131 13.85 -13.58 -3.33
C SER A 131 12.98 -14.19 -2.22
N GLY A 132 11.89 -14.88 -2.57
CA GLY A 132 11.05 -15.57 -1.57
C GLY A 132 10.31 -14.63 -0.60
N ASN A 133 9.94 -13.42 -1.06
CA ASN A 133 9.15 -12.49 -0.24
C ASN A 133 7.67 -12.91 -0.12
N ARG A 134 7.17 -13.79 -1.00
CA ARG A 134 5.81 -14.34 -0.89
C ARG A 134 5.56 -15.01 0.46
N ASP A 135 6.58 -15.64 1.02
CA ASP A 135 6.55 -16.27 2.35
C ASP A 135 6.18 -15.30 3.47
N LEU A 136 6.42 -13.99 3.28
CA LEU A 136 6.13 -12.95 4.27
C LEU A 136 4.69 -12.41 4.18
N HIS A 137 3.91 -12.85 3.19
CA HIS A 137 2.52 -12.45 3.05
C HIS A 137 1.68 -13.03 4.20
N VAL A 138 0.82 -12.17 4.77
CA VAL A 138 -0.20 -12.51 5.75
C VAL A 138 -1.48 -11.86 5.27
N THR A 139 -2.47 -12.65 4.87
CA THR A 139 -3.74 -12.14 4.35
C THR A 139 -4.34 -11.05 5.22
N ALA A 140 -4.90 -10.01 4.59
CA ALA A 140 -5.37 -8.81 5.26
C ALA A 140 -6.35 -9.08 6.42
N LYS A 141 -7.22 -10.09 6.29
CA LYS A 141 -8.18 -10.48 7.35
C LYS A 141 -7.51 -11.05 8.62
N ASN A 142 -6.27 -11.50 8.50
CA ASN A 142 -5.45 -12.01 9.61
C ASN A 142 -4.39 -10.99 10.08
N CYS A 143 -4.43 -9.76 9.55
CA CYS A 143 -3.51 -8.72 9.96
C CYS A 143 -3.78 -8.30 11.42
N ASP A 144 -2.82 -8.61 12.29
CA ASP A 144 -2.83 -8.27 13.72
C ASP A 144 -1.65 -7.37 14.13
N ASP A 145 -0.98 -6.70 13.18
CA ASP A 145 0.05 -5.71 13.52
C ASP A 145 -0.60 -4.53 14.27
N HIS A 146 -0.16 -4.32 15.51
CA HIS A 146 -0.76 -3.32 16.39
C HIS A 146 -0.61 -1.88 15.87
N VAL A 147 0.45 -1.55 15.12
CA VAL A 147 0.64 -0.22 14.56
C VAL A 147 -0.28 -0.02 13.36
N ALA A 148 -0.37 -1.01 12.47
CA ALA A 148 -1.30 -1.02 11.33
C ALA A 148 -2.74 -0.80 11.80
N LEU A 149 -3.16 -1.60 12.78
CA LEU A 149 -4.49 -1.52 13.37
C LEU A 149 -4.72 -0.17 14.05
N SER A 150 -3.74 0.33 14.83
CA SER A 150 -3.86 1.65 15.46
C SER A 150 -4.06 2.76 14.42
N MET A 151 -3.35 2.72 13.30
CA MET A 151 -3.49 3.71 12.23
C MET A 151 -4.87 3.63 11.56
N ALA A 152 -5.34 2.42 11.25
CA ALA A 152 -6.68 2.19 10.70
C ALA A 152 -7.77 2.71 11.66
N PHE A 153 -7.74 2.30 12.92
CA PHE A 153 -8.71 2.68 13.94
C PHE A 153 -8.73 4.19 14.24
N SER A 154 -7.61 4.87 14.05
CA SER A 154 -7.50 6.31 14.30
C SER A 154 -7.88 7.17 13.09
N SER A 155 -8.21 6.58 11.94
CA SER A 155 -8.53 7.31 10.71
C SER A 155 -10.01 7.20 10.37
N LEU A 156 -10.59 8.25 9.76
CA LEU A 156 -11.93 8.15 9.16
C LEU A 156 -11.96 7.14 8.01
N ASN A 157 -10.91 7.11 7.20
CA ASN A 157 -10.81 6.26 6.02
C ASN A 157 -9.45 5.56 5.96
N VAL A 158 -9.45 4.40 5.31
CA VAL A 158 -8.24 3.73 4.85
C VAL A 158 -8.38 3.47 3.35
N LEU A 159 -7.29 3.68 2.62
CA LEU A 159 -7.09 3.13 1.28
C LEU A 159 -5.99 2.07 1.34
N SER A 160 -6.33 0.79 1.18
CA SER A 160 -5.38 -0.31 1.21
C SER A 160 -4.99 -0.75 -0.20
N LEU A 161 -3.69 -0.93 -0.42
CA LEU A 161 -3.08 -1.29 -1.70
C LEU A 161 -2.56 -2.71 -1.66
N HIS A 162 -2.95 -3.47 -2.68
CA HIS A 162 -2.61 -4.87 -2.83
C HIS A 162 -2.25 -5.20 -4.28
N GLY A 163 -1.67 -6.37 -4.48
CA GLY A 163 -1.34 -6.95 -5.77
C GLY A 163 -2.12 -8.23 -6.02
N CYS A 164 -2.58 -8.39 -7.26
CA CYS A 164 -3.13 -9.63 -7.76
C CYS A 164 -2.55 -9.96 -9.15
N THR A 165 -2.85 -11.15 -9.67
CA THR A 165 -2.70 -11.47 -11.09
C THR A 165 -3.99 -11.12 -11.85
N SER A 166 -3.88 -10.84 -13.14
CA SER A 166 -5.03 -10.67 -14.04
C SER A 166 -5.98 -11.87 -14.00
N ALA A 167 -5.43 -13.09 -13.89
CA ALA A 167 -6.19 -14.32 -13.72
C ALA A 167 -7.00 -14.36 -12.40
N GLN A 168 -6.39 -14.05 -11.25
CA GLN A 168 -7.10 -13.97 -9.96
C GLN A 168 -8.20 -12.90 -9.99
N ALA A 169 -7.93 -11.78 -10.65
CA ALA A 169 -8.90 -10.70 -10.79
C ALA A 169 -10.02 -11.00 -11.79
N GLY A 170 -9.86 -12.00 -12.66
CA GLY A 170 -10.80 -12.30 -13.73
C GLY A 170 -10.96 -11.12 -14.70
N THR A 171 -9.88 -10.39 -14.98
CA THR A 171 -9.93 -9.13 -15.76
C THR A 171 -8.77 -9.02 -16.74
N VAL A 172 -8.81 -7.99 -17.58
CA VAL A 172 -7.74 -7.68 -18.54
C VAL A 172 -6.41 -7.33 -17.84
N PRO A 173 -5.26 -7.52 -18.49
CA PRO A 173 -4.00 -6.97 -18.01
C PRO A 173 -4.07 -5.46 -17.77
N GLN A 174 -3.25 -4.95 -16.87
CA GLN A 174 -3.18 -3.53 -16.53
C GLN A 174 -4.49 -2.95 -15.97
N ALA A 175 -5.22 -3.74 -15.19
CA ALA A 175 -6.42 -3.30 -14.47
C ALA A 175 -6.23 -3.29 -12.94
N VAL A 176 -7.20 -2.67 -12.25
CA VAL A 176 -7.34 -2.65 -10.79
C VAL A 176 -8.72 -3.14 -10.37
N VAL A 177 -8.81 -3.98 -9.34
CA VAL A 177 -10.10 -4.32 -8.72
C VAL A 177 -10.38 -3.34 -7.58
N VAL A 178 -11.56 -2.73 -7.59
CA VAL A 178 -11.97 -1.69 -6.63
C VAL A 178 -12.95 -2.28 -5.61
N GLY A 179 -12.48 -2.46 -4.38
CA GLY A 179 -13.20 -3.10 -3.27
C GLY A 179 -13.30 -2.24 -2.01
N GLY A 180 -13.66 -2.87 -0.90
CA GLY A 180 -13.90 -2.26 0.41
C GLY A 180 -15.38 -1.99 0.72
N LEU A 181 -15.68 -1.72 2.00
CA LEU A 181 -17.04 -1.45 2.48
C LEU A 181 -17.50 0.00 2.23
N ASN A 182 -16.61 0.93 1.88
CA ASN A 182 -17.00 2.30 1.62
C ASN A 182 -17.49 2.47 0.17
N THR A 183 -18.80 2.27 -0.05
CA THR A 183 -19.43 2.38 -1.38
C THR A 183 -19.15 3.72 -2.07
N ARG A 184 -19.19 4.84 -1.34
CA ARG A 184 -18.87 6.15 -1.90
C ARG A 184 -17.43 6.22 -2.38
N PHE A 185 -16.48 5.73 -1.57
CA PHE A 185 -15.07 5.74 -1.95
C PHE A 185 -14.84 4.87 -3.19
N LYS A 186 -15.46 3.69 -3.28
CA LYS A 186 -15.43 2.86 -4.50
C LYS A 186 -15.92 3.61 -5.73
N THR A 187 -17.06 4.30 -5.63
CA THR A 187 -17.62 5.08 -6.74
C THR A 187 -16.67 6.18 -7.19
N LEU A 188 -16.08 6.92 -6.25
CA LEU A 188 -15.12 7.98 -6.56
C LEU A 188 -13.86 7.42 -7.24
N LEU A 189 -13.29 6.33 -6.70
CA LEU A 189 -12.11 5.69 -7.29
C LEU A 189 -12.36 5.25 -8.73
N LYS A 190 -13.49 4.58 -9.00
CA LYS A 190 -13.88 4.15 -10.35
C LYS A 190 -14.00 5.34 -11.31
N ALA A 191 -14.69 6.41 -10.88
CA ALA A 191 -14.85 7.62 -11.69
C ALA A 191 -13.51 8.31 -12.00
N GLU A 192 -12.57 8.38 -11.04
CA GLU A 192 -11.25 8.92 -11.31
C GLU A 192 -10.42 8.02 -12.23
N PHE A 193 -10.54 6.70 -12.11
CA PHE A 193 -9.87 5.77 -13.02
C PHE A 193 -10.41 5.87 -14.45
N ASP A 194 -11.73 5.99 -14.63
CA ASP A 194 -12.34 6.25 -15.93
C ASP A 194 -11.79 7.54 -16.56
N ALA A 195 -11.68 8.61 -15.76
CA ALA A 195 -11.20 9.91 -16.23
C ALA A 195 -9.75 9.90 -16.72
N VAL A 196 -8.92 8.96 -16.23
CA VAL A 196 -7.50 8.84 -16.63
C VAL A 196 -7.20 7.60 -17.47
N GLY A 197 -8.24 6.87 -17.90
CA GLY A 197 -8.12 5.69 -18.76
C GLY A 197 -7.47 4.48 -18.09
N ILE A 198 -7.67 4.29 -16.78
CA ILE A 198 -7.21 3.10 -16.05
C ILE A 198 -8.36 2.10 -15.99
N ALA A 199 -8.15 0.90 -16.54
CA ALA A 199 -9.15 -0.16 -16.51
C ALA A 199 -9.41 -0.61 -15.06
N TRP A 200 -10.68 -0.82 -14.71
CA TRP A 200 -11.05 -1.31 -13.39
C TRP A 200 -12.12 -2.42 -13.47
N ARG A 201 -12.20 -3.22 -12.40
CA ARG A 201 -13.27 -4.20 -12.18
C ARG A 201 -13.90 -3.96 -10.81
N ASP A 202 -15.21 -4.17 -10.69
CA ASP A 202 -15.89 -4.05 -9.40
C ASP A 202 -15.50 -5.22 -8.50
N GLY A 203 -15.04 -4.94 -7.27
CA GLY A 203 -14.73 -5.98 -6.30
C GLY A 203 -15.93 -6.86 -5.95
N ASN A 204 -17.17 -6.37 -6.13
CA ASN A 204 -18.36 -7.20 -5.97
C ASN A 204 -18.43 -8.37 -6.97
N GLU A 205 -17.76 -8.26 -8.12
CA GLU A 205 -17.67 -9.30 -9.15
C GLU A 205 -16.45 -10.21 -8.98
N THR A 206 -15.65 -9.97 -7.94
CA THR A 206 -14.45 -10.74 -7.61
C THR A 206 -14.37 -10.92 -6.08
N PRO A 207 -15.21 -11.80 -5.49
CA PRO A 207 -15.39 -11.90 -4.04
C PRO A 207 -14.11 -12.06 -3.22
N ASP A 208 -13.15 -12.84 -3.72
CA ASP A 208 -11.87 -13.08 -3.05
C ASP A 208 -10.99 -11.81 -2.96
N LEU A 209 -11.23 -10.83 -3.84
CA LEU A 209 -10.52 -9.55 -3.94
C LEU A 209 -11.38 -8.37 -3.45
N ALA A 210 -12.59 -8.63 -2.98
CA ALA A 210 -13.57 -7.59 -2.69
C ALA A 210 -13.19 -6.71 -1.48
N GLY A 211 -12.32 -7.20 -0.59
CA GLY A 211 -11.89 -6.44 0.60
C GLY A 211 -13.00 -6.13 1.60
N VAL A 212 -14.11 -6.90 1.61
CA VAL A 212 -15.31 -6.61 2.40
C VAL A 212 -15.34 -7.26 3.78
N ASN A 213 -14.33 -8.06 4.14
CA ASN A 213 -14.28 -8.70 5.45
C ASN A 213 -14.14 -7.63 6.56
N PRO A 214 -14.99 -7.62 7.60
CA PRO A 214 -14.95 -6.62 8.66
C PRO A 214 -13.66 -6.67 9.51
N ASN A 215 -12.96 -7.79 9.54
CA ASN A 215 -11.67 -7.92 10.24
C ASN A 215 -10.49 -7.37 9.42
N ASN A 216 -10.67 -7.10 8.13
CA ASN A 216 -9.64 -6.46 7.31
C ASN A 216 -9.38 -5.04 7.83
N PRO A 217 -8.13 -4.64 8.13
CA PRO A 217 -7.79 -3.30 8.61
C PRO A 217 -8.40 -2.16 7.78
N VAL A 218 -8.58 -2.35 6.47
CA VAL A 218 -9.22 -1.36 5.59
C VAL A 218 -10.63 -0.95 6.06
N ASN A 219 -11.34 -1.85 6.76
CA ASN A 219 -12.70 -1.64 7.25
C ASN A 219 -12.76 -1.36 8.75
N ARG A 220 -11.62 -1.33 9.45
CA ARG A 220 -11.54 -1.07 10.89
C ARG A 220 -11.24 0.40 11.16
N THR A 221 -11.90 1.27 10.41
CA THR A 221 -11.80 2.74 10.52
C THR A 221 -12.79 3.27 11.54
N MET A 222 -12.71 4.56 11.89
CA MET A 222 -13.73 5.22 12.70
C MET A 222 -15.13 5.15 12.06
N LEU A 223 -15.20 5.04 10.73
CA LEU A 223 -16.44 4.89 9.98
C LEU A 223 -16.80 3.43 9.68
N SER A 224 -16.01 2.46 10.17
CA SER A 224 -16.15 1.02 9.90
C SER A 224 -16.21 0.65 8.41
N LYS A 225 -15.55 1.46 7.57
CA LYS A 225 -15.56 1.32 6.11
C LYS A 225 -14.31 1.96 5.48
N GLY A 226 -13.75 1.32 4.46
CA GLY A 226 -12.66 1.88 3.64
C GLY A 226 -12.69 1.41 2.20
N GLY A 227 -11.63 1.74 1.45
CA GLY A 227 -11.43 1.36 0.05
C GLY A 227 -10.23 0.44 -0.11
N GLN A 228 -10.37 -0.62 -0.92
CA GLN A 228 -9.30 -1.55 -1.25
C GLN A 228 -9.02 -1.52 -2.76
N LEU A 229 -7.76 -1.56 -3.14
CA LEU A 229 -7.31 -1.65 -4.52
C LEU A 229 -6.40 -2.87 -4.70
N GLU A 230 -6.80 -3.78 -5.58
CA GLU A 230 -6.01 -4.95 -5.98
C GLU A 230 -5.48 -4.73 -7.39
N LEU A 231 -4.18 -4.46 -7.52
CA LEU A 231 -3.58 -4.08 -8.80
C LEU A 231 -2.96 -5.30 -9.48
N THR A 232 -3.34 -5.52 -10.74
CA THR A 232 -2.73 -6.59 -11.55
C THR A 232 -1.20 -6.42 -11.65
N THR A 233 -0.48 -7.54 -11.74
CA THR A 233 0.99 -7.55 -11.89
C THR A 233 1.45 -6.69 -13.06
N GLU A 234 0.70 -6.73 -14.16
CA GLU A 234 0.97 -5.98 -15.38
C GLU A 234 0.78 -4.47 -15.14
N LEU A 235 -0.24 -4.05 -14.39
CA LEU A 235 -0.43 -2.64 -14.03
C LEU A 235 0.74 -2.14 -13.19
N ARG A 236 1.11 -2.90 -12.14
CA ARG A 236 2.23 -2.54 -11.25
C ARG A 236 3.56 -2.53 -12.01
N ALA A 237 3.77 -3.44 -12.94
CA ALA A 237 4.99 -3.46 -13.75
C ALA A 237 5.11 -2.25 -14.68
N ALA A 238 3.99 -1.81 -15.28
CA ALA A 238 3.97 -0.64 -16.17
C ALA A 238 4.29 0.69 -15.47
N MET A 239 4.23 0.72 -14.14
CA MET A 239 4.50 1.90 -13.31
C MET A 239 5.98 2.22 -13.13
N PHE A 240 6.90 1.32 -13.52
CA PHE A 240 8.32 1.49 -13.25
C PHE A 240 9.19 1.09 -14.46
N THR A 241 10.18 1.92 -14.80
CA THR A 241 11.20 1.55 -15.80
C THR A 241 12.28 0.63 -15.21
N ASN A 242 12.51 0.67 -13.89
CA ASN A 242 13.36 -0.27 -13.16
C ASN A 242 12.57 -0.93 -12.03
N ASN A 243 11.99 -2.10 -12.31
CA ASN A 243 11.09 -2.78 -11.39
C ASN A 243 11.79 -3.68 -10.36
N THR A 244 12.88 -3.19 -9.76
CA THR A 244 13.58 -3.84 -8.64
C THR A 244 13.33 -3.09 -7.33
N ARG A 245 13.48 -3.76 -6.17
CA ARG A 245 13.26 -3.11 -4.87
C ARG A 245 14.10 -1.82 -4.70
N ALA A 246 15.35 -1.83 -5.18
CA ALA A 246 16.23 -0.66 -5.10
C ALA A 246 15.91 0.40 -6.17
N GLY A 247 15.42 -0.01 -7.35
CA GLY A 247 15.23 0.87 -8.50
C GLY A 247 13.87 1.56 -8.58
N ARG A 248 12.80 0.95 -8.07
CA ARG A 248 11.42 1.43 -8.29
C ARG A 248 11.19 2.86 -7.84
N ALA A 249 11.66 3.21 -6.64
CA ALA A 249 11.38 4.51 -6.03
C ALA A 249 11.88 5.72 -6.86
N GLY A 250 12.89 5.53 -7.72
CA GLY A 250 13.45 6.57 -8.59
C GLY A 250 13.17 6.34 -10.08
N SER A 251 12.24 5.45 -10.44
CA SER A 251 12.00 5.04 -11.83
C SER A 251 10.52 4.99 -12.20
N THR A 252 9.69 5.79 -11.53
CA THR A 252 8.25 5.87 -11.80
C THR A 252 7.97 6.34 -13.24
N THR A 253 6.87 5.84 -13.82
CA THR A 253 6.42 6.19 -15.18
C THR A 253 5.16 7.08 -15.13
N PRO A 254 4.73 7.65 -16.26
CA PRO A 254 3.45 8.36 -16.31
C PRO A 254 2.22 7.50 -15.93
N VAL A 255 2.31 6.17 -15.99
CA VAL A 255 1.25 5.27 -15.51
C VAL A 255 1.13 5.36 -13.99
N PHE A 256 2.26 5.41 -13.28
CA PHE A 256 2.30 5.64 -11.84
C PHE A 256 1.65 6.97 -11.49
N ASP A 257 2.06 8.04 -12.16
CA ASP A 257 1.57 9.40 -11.87
C ASP A 257 0.06 9.52 -12.08
N ARG A 258 -0.48 8.95 -13.18
CA ARG A 258 -1.94 8.93 -13.43
C ARG A 258 -2.69 8.15 -12.36
N PHE A 259 -2.20 6.98 -11.96
CA PHE A 259 -2.84 6.17 -10.93
C PHE A 259 -2.83 6.86 -9.57
N VAL A 260 -1.68 7.42 -9.18
CA VAL A 260 -1.52 8.19 -7.93
C VAL A 260 -2.43 9.40 -7.93
N GLY A 261 -2.44 10.18 -9.01
CA GLY A 261 -3.31 11.36 -9.17
C GLY A 261 -4.79 11.00 -9.05
N ALA A 262 -5.24 9.93 -9.71
CA ALA A 262 -6.63 9.46 -9.62
C ALA A 262 -7.00 9.07 -8.18
N CYS A 263 -6.15 8.32 -7.47
CA CYS A 263 -6.41 7.97 -6.08
C CYS A 263 -6.49 9.20 -5.16
N ARG A 264 -5.59 10.17 -5.37
CA ARG A 264 -5.54 11.41 -4.58
C ARG A 264 -6.75 12.30 -4.83
N ALA A 265 -7.17 12.44 -6.08
CA ALA A 265 -8.41 13.13 -6.44
C ALA A 265 -9.64 12.47 -5.79
N ALA A 266 -9.71 11.13 -5.80
CA ALA A 266 -10.79 10.39 -5.15
C ALA A 266 -10.81 10.63 -3.63
N ILE A 267 -9.65 10.64 -2.96
CA ILE A 267 -9.54 10.95 -1.52
C ILE A 267 -10.00 12.38 -1.24
N THR A 268 -9.57 13.37 -2.03
CA THR A 268 -10.01 14.77 -1.87
C THR A 268 -11.53 14.91 -2.01
N LYS A 269 -12.14 14.26 -3.01
CA LYS A 269 -13.61 14.26 -3.20
C LYS A 269 -14.34 13.49 -2.10
N LEU A 270 -13.73 12.43 -1.56
CA LEU A 270 -14.27 11.68 -0.44
C LEU A 270 -14.39 12.59 0.78
N HIS A 271 -13.31 13.31 1.12
CA HIS A 271 -13.21 14.23 2.26
C HIS A 271 -14.26 15.34 2.28
N GLN A 272 -14.77 15.76 1.13
CA GLN A 272 -15.84 16.76 1.01
C GLN A 272 -17.23 16.19 1.36
N GLY A 273 -17.30 14.93 1.76
CA GLY A 273 -18.54 14.25 2.05
C GLY A 273 -19.20 14.61 3.37
N ALA A 274 -20.54 14.74 3.34
CA ALA A 274 -21.34 14.85 4.55
C ALA A 274 -21.21 13.62 5.48
N ASP A 275 -20.83 12.46 4.94
CA ASP A 275 -20.59 11.22 5.69
C ASP A 275 -19.14 11.08 6.21
N GLN A 276 -18.35 12.15 6.15
CA GLN A 276 -16.96 12.21 6.62
C GLN A 276 -16.85 12.86 8.00
N VAL A 277 -17.71 12.42 8.91
CA VAL A 277 -17.81 12.92 10.28
C VAL A 277 -18.04 11.74 11.22
N ILE A 278 -17.63 11.90 12.48
CA ILE A 278 -17.98 10.98 13.58
C ILE A 278 -19.06 11.69 14.40
N LEU A 279 -20.09 10.96 14.80
CA LEU A 279 -21.15 11.45 15.68
C LEU A 279 -20.74 11.33 17.15
#